data_AF-A0A9E7BJE5-F1
#
_entry.id   AF-A0A9E7BJE5-F1
#
_cell.length_a   1.000
_cell.length_b   1.000
_cell.length_c   1.000
_cell.angle_alpha   90.00
_cell.angle_beta   90.00
_cell.angle_gamma   90.00
#
_symmetry.space_group_name_H-M   'P 1'
#
loop_
_entity.id
_entity.type
_entity.pdbx_description
1 polymer ?
#
loop_
_entity_poly.entity_id
_entity_poly.type
_entity_poly.pdbx_seq_one_letter_code
_entity_poly.pdbx_strand_id
1 'polypeptide(L)'
;MPENQYTFDNPVDRYPRISPPEEQVPEPGRDSELDPPADHGELSYVGSGRLTGRKALVTGGDSGIGAAAAIAFAREGADVAIVYLPDEEVDAQAIGEQIRAAGRSALLLPGDLAEKAFAAEAVSRTVAEFGGLDILVNNAGKQVFCTDLAELPDEQFDLTMKTNVYAMFWLTKAALPHLTPGSTIINTTSVQAYLPGEQLVDYATTKAAINAFTKALAQQLAPKGIRVNAVAPGPIWTPLQPSSGQPPEKLPDFGAQTPIGRAGQPAELAPAYVFLASPESSYVIGETLSVNGGMPTP
;
A
#
# COMPACT_ATOMS: atom_id res chain seq x y z
N MET A 1 -23.61 1.80 -16.25
CA MET A 1 -22.84 1.65 -15.01
C MET A 1 -21.38 1.79 -15.40
N PRO A 2 -20.53 2.46 -14.61
CA PRO A 2 -19.09 2.41 -14.86
C PRO A 2 -18.62 0.96 -14.89
N GLU A 3 -17.65 0.64 -15.76
CA GLU A 3 -17.05 -0.69 -15.81
C GLU A 3 -16.40 -0.98 -14.45
N ASN A 4 -16.71 -2.15 -13.88
CA ASN A 4 -16.21 -2.56 -12.57
C ASN A 4 -15.19 -3.70 -12.70
N GLN A 5 -14.60 -4.12 -11.59
CA GLN A 5 -13.58 -5.17 -11.58
C GLN A 5 -14.06 -6.56 -12.06
N TYR A 6 -15.35 -6.76 -12.27
CA TYR A 6 -15.93 -8.00 -12.81
C TYR A 6 -16.20 -7.94 -14.32
N THR A 7 -16.03 -6.76 -14.92
CA THR A 7 -16.24 -6.58 -16.36
C THR A 7 -15.12 -7.28 -17.13
N PHE A 8 -15.49 -8.16 -18.07
CA PHE A 8 -14.54 -8.81 -18.98
C PHE A 8 -14.12 -7.80 -20.06
N ASP A 9 -12.88 -7.35 -19.99
CA ASP A 9 -12.30 -6.34 -20.88
C ASP A 9 -10.84 -6.65 -21.24
N ASN A 10 -10.26 -5.87 -22.16
CA ASN A 10 -8.85 -5.96 -22.50
C ASN A 10 -8.03 -5.20 -21.44
N PRO A 11 -7.20 -5.89 -20.62
CA PRO A 11 -6.46 -5.21 -19.56
C PRO A 11 -5.44 -4.19 -20.09
N VAL A 12 -4.98 -4.34 -21.35
CA VAL A 12 -4.06 -3.38 -21.99
C VAL A 12 -4.67 -1.99 -22.07
N ASP A 13 -5.96 -1.89 -22.40
CA ASP A 13 -6.66 -0.63 -22.69
C ASP A 13 -7.65 -0.23 -21.58
N ARG A 14 -7.75 -1.03 -20.51
CA ARG A 14 -8.68 -0.82 -19.38
C ARG A 14 -8.47 0.52 -18.67
N TYR A 15 -7.22 0.97 -18.59
CA TYR A 15 -6.86 2.29 -18.10
C TYR A 15 -6.03 3.01 -19.16
N PRO A 16 -6.13 4.36 -19.23
CA PRO A 16 -5.37 5.11 -20.21
C PRO A 16 -3.86 4.97 -19.95
N ARG A 17 -3.09 5.02 -21.04
CA ARG A 17 -1.67 5.36 -20.94
C ARG A 17 -1.60 6.81 -20.48
N ILE A 18 -0.89 7.04 -19.39
CA ILE A 18 -0.68 8.37 -18.83
C ILE A 18 0.63 8.94 -19.35
N SER A 19 0.71 10.26 -19.44
CA SER A 19 1.96 10.99 -19.66
C SER A 19 1.99 12.16 -18.67
N PRO A 20 2.35 11.89 -17.40
CA PRO A 20 2.47 12.91 -16.38
C PRO A 20 3.47 14.01 -16.75
N PRO A 21 3.32 15.22 -16.21
CA PRO A 21 4.25 16.31 -16.45
C PRO A 21 5.65 15.99 -15.90
N GLU A 22 6.67 16.57 -16.52
CA GLU A 22 8.07 16.48 -16.09
C GLU A 22 8.34 17.42 -14.89
N GLU A 23 7.55 17.30 -13.84
CA GLU A 23 7.56 18.19 -12.67
C GLU A 23 7.59 17.39 -11.37
N GLN A 24 8.36 17.86 -10.39
CA GLN A 24 8.31 17.32 -9.03
C GLN A 24 7.26 18.04 -8.21
N VAL A 25 6.61 17.27 -7.35
CA VAL A 25 5.79 17.81 -6.26
C VAL A 25 6.52 17.63 -4.92
N PRO A 26 6.28 18.48 -3.92
CA PRO A 26 6.87 18.30 -2.60
C PRO A 26 6.50 16.94 -1.97
N GLU A 27 7.42 16.32 -1.23
CA GLU A 27 7.10 15.15 -0.39
C GLU A 27 6.07 15.52 0.70
N PRO A 28 5.16 14.60 1.08
CA PRO A 28 5.01 13.24 0.56
C PRO A 28 4.26 13.13 -0.79
N GLY A 29 3.72 14.25 -1.29
CA GLY A 29 2.82 14.30 -2.44
C GLY A 29 1.36 14.12 -2.01
N ARG A 30 0.42 14.48 -2.89
CA ARG A 30 -1.03 14.33 -2.67
C ARG A 30 -1.70 13.78 -3.92
N ASP A 31 -2.68 12.90 -3.76
CA ASP A 31 -3.50 12.40 -4.87
C ASP A 31 -4.34 13.50 -5.49
N SER A 32 -4.84 14.44 -4.68
CA SER A 32 -5.59 15.60 -5.16
C SER A 32 -4.78 16.56 -6.05
N GLU A 33 -3.45 16.42 -6.06
CA GLU A 33 -2.52 17.23 -6.86
C GLU A 33 -1.94 16.47 -8.06
N LEU A 34 -2.30 15.20 -8.27
CA LEU A 34 -1.82 14.41 -9.41
C LEU A 34 -2.44 14.86 -10.75
N ASP A 35 -1.59 14.98 -11.76
CA ASP A 35 -1.98 15.16 -13.17
C ASP A 35 -1.32 14.09 -14.06
N PRO A 36 -2.08 13.15 -14.66
CA PRO A 36 -3.52 12.95 -14.48
C PRO A 36 -3.87 12.39 -13.09
N PRO A 37 -5.13 12.45 -12.64
CA PRO A 37 -5.54 11.86 -11.37
C PRO A 37 -5.37 10.32 -11.37
N ALA A 38 -5.03 9.75 -10.22
CA ALA A 38 -5.04 8.31 -10.01
C ALA A 38 -6.46 7.78 -9.79
N ASP A 39 -6.72 6.53 -10.21
CA ASP A 39 -7.99 5.82 -9.93
C ASP A 39 -7.78 4.83 -8.78
N HIS A 40 -8.49 5.02 -7.66
CA HIS A 40 -8.42 4.17 -6.47
C HIS A 40 -9.58 3.17 -6.40
N GLY A 41 -10.50 3.21 -7.37
CA GLY A 41 -11.67 2.37 -7.43
C GLY A 41 -12.90 3.02 -6.80
N GLU A 42 -12.89 4.33 -6.53
CA GLU A 42 -14.00 5.12 -5.96
C GLU A 42 -15.29 4.93 -6.73
N LEU A 43 -15.24 4.68 -8.03
CA LEU A 43 -16.44 4.45 -8.85
C LEU A 43 -16.55 3.01 -9.37
N SER A 44 -15.44 2.27 -9.40
CA SER A 44 -15.35 0.98 -10.11
C SER A 44 -15.33 -0.24 -9.18
N TYR A 45 -14.81 -0.17 -7.95
CA TYR A 45 -14.71 -1.36 -7.08
C TYR A 45 -16.07 -1.73 -6.47
N VAL A 46 -16.62 -2.89 -6.77
CA VAL A 46 -17.89 -3.38 -6.17
C VAL A 46 -17.62 -4.47 -5.14
N GLY A 47 -18.01 -4.27 -3.87
CA GLY A 47 -17.84 -5.28 -2.83
C GLY A 47 -18.85 -6.43 -2.93
N SER A 48 -18.49 -7.59 -2.38
CA SER A 48 -19.34 -8.80 -2.29
C SER A 48 -19.42 -9.38 -0.88
N GLY A 49 -18.98 -8.62 0.13
CA GLY A 49 -19.10 -8.98 1.55
C GLY A 49 -17.97 -9.89 2.07
N ARG A 50 -16.84 -9.97 1.35
CA ARG A 50 -15.72 -10.88 1.67
C ARG A 50 -15.01 -10.59 2.98
N LEU A 51 -15.20 -9.38 3.53
CA LEU A 51 -14.58 -8.90 4.77
C LEU A 51 -15.60 -8.38 5.79
N THR A 52 -16.84 -8.89 5.75
CA THR A 52 -17.92 -8.46 6.65
C THR A 52 -17.49 -8.55 8.11
N GLY A 53 -17.54 -7.41 8.81
CA GLY A 53 -17.25 -7.31 10.24
C GLY A 53 -15.77 -7.34 10.62
N ARG A 54 -14.86 -7.32 9.63
CA ARG A 54 -13.41 -7.26 9.85
C ARG A 54 -12.97 -5.86 10.29
N LYS A 55 -11.79 -5.79 10.91
CA LYS A 55 -11.24 -4.55 11.51
C LYS A 55 -9.83 -4.34 10.99
N ALA A 56 -9.67 -3.33 10.13
CA ALA A 56 -8.45 -3.08 9.40
C ALA A 56 -7.71 -1.83 9.87
N LEU A 57 -6.38 -1.91 9.92
CA LEU A 57 -5.45 -0.78 9.98
C LEU A 57 -4.62 -0.77 8.70
N VAL A 58 -4.70 0.31 7.92
CA VAL A 58 -3.95 0.50 6.67
C VAL A 58 -3.06 1.74 6.79
N THR A 59 -1.75 1.56 6.65
CA THR A 59 -0.82 2.71 6.67
C THR A 59 -0.57 3.28 5.28
N GLY A 60 -0.42 4.59 5.15
CA GLY A 60 -0.45 5.28 3.86
C GLY A 60 -1.79 5.04 3.16
N GLY A 61 -2.88 5.12 3.93
CA GLY A 61 -4.24 4.82 3.49
C GLY A 61 -5.01 6.04 2.97
N ASP A 62 -4.37 7.21 3.00
CA ASP A 62 -4.83 8.49 2.46
C ASP A 62 -4.77 8.53 0.93
N SER A 63 -3.80 7.85 0.32
CA SER A 63 -3.51 7.96 -1.10
C SER A 63 -3.05 6.64 -1.75
N GLY A 64 -3.06 6.61 -3.09
CA GLY A 64 -2.51 5.55 -3.91
C GLY A 64 -3.00 4.14 -3.54
N ILE A 65 -2.06 3.20 -3.41
CA ILE A 65 -2.38 1.77 -3.19
C ILE A 65 -3.12 1.55 -1.86
N GLY A 66 -2.75 2.27 -0.81
CA GLY A 66 -3.40 2.13 0.49
C GLY A 66 -4.83 2.67 0.48
N ALA A 67 -5.07 3.79 -0.21
CA ALA A 67 -6.42 4.31 -0.46
C ALA A 67 -7.30 3.28 -1.18
N ALA A 68 -6.80 2.67 -2.26
CA ALA A 68 -7.54 1.65 -3.00
C ALA A 68 -7.85 0.41 -2.15
N ALA A 69 -6.90 -0.03 -1.32
CA ALA A 69 -7.13 -1.12 -0.37
C ALA A 69 -8.17 -0.74 0.70
N ALA A 70 -8.11 0.48 1.25
CA ALA A 70 -9.04 0.98 2.26
C ALA A 70 -10.48 1.07 1.72
N ILE A 71 -10.66 1.62 0.51
CA ILE A 71 -11.96 1.68 -0.19
C ILE A 71 -12.51 0.26 -0.38
N ALA A 72 -11.70 -0.66 -0.91
CA ALA A 72 -12.14 -2.02 -1.16
C ALA A 72 -12.48 -2.78 0.12
N PHE A 73 -11.68 -2.62 1.18
CA PHE A 73 -11.97 -3.22 2.49
C PHE A 73 -13.32 -2.75 3.06
N ALA A 74 -13.59 -1.45 2.99
CA ALA A 74 -14.86 -0.89 3.44
C ALA A 74 -16.04 -1.45 2.62
N ARG A 75 -15.91 -1.50 1.29
CA ARG A 75 -16.94 -2.07 0.40
C ARG A 75 -17.17 -3.56 0.62
N GLU A 76 -16.14 -4.29 1.03
CA GLU A 76 -16.23 -5.71 1.39
C GLU A 76 -16.76 -5.93 2.82
N GLY A 77 -16.99 -4.86 3.58
CA GLY A 77 -17.69 -4.88 4.87
C GLY A 77 -16.81 -4.69 6.11
N ALA A 78 -15.57 -4.25 5.97
CA ALA A 78 -14.65 -4.01 7.09
C ALA A 78 -14.73 -2.58 7.62
N ASP A 79 -14.53 -2.38 8.92
CA ASP A 79 -14.19 -1.07 9.47
C ASP A 79 -12.71 -0.79 9.26
N VAL A 80 -12.35 0.44 8.90
CA VAL A 80 -11.01 0.78 8.40
C VAL A 80 -10.44 2.01 9.11
N ALA A 81 -9.27 1.82 9.69
CA ALA A 81 -8.41 2.89 10.19
C ALA A 81 -7.31 3.16 9.16
N ILE A 82 -7.07 4.43 8.83
CA ILE A 82 -5.97 4.83 7.96
C ILE A 82 -4.97 5.72 8.70
N VAL A 83 -3.69 5.42 8.52
CA VAL A 83 -2.57 6.24 9.02
C VAL A 83 -1.95 6.97 7.83
N TYR A 84 -1.60 8.23 8.02
CA TYR A 84 -1.07 9.13 6.99
C TYR A 84 -0.31 10.29 7.66
N LEU A 85 0.47 11.06 6.90
CA LEU A 85 1.13 12.26 7.44
C LEU A 85 0.13 13.43 7.54
N PRO A 86 0.25 14.33 8.52
CA PRO A 86 -0.68 15.45 8.69
C PRO A 86 -0.87 16.32 7.43
N ASP A 87 0.15 16.42 6.58
CA ASP A 87 0.11 17.21 5.34
C ASP A 87 -0.82 16.60 4.27
N GLU A 88 -1.22 15.34 4.42
CA GLU A 88 -2.07 14.58 3.49
C GLU A 88 -3.56 14.55 3.94
N GLU A 89 -3.92 15.35 4.95
CA GLU A 89 -5.26 15.35 5.57
C GLU A 89 -6.41 15.49 4.56
N VAL A 90 -6.24 16.28 3.50
CA VAL A 90 -7.28 16.47 2.47
C VAL A 90 -7.61 15.15 1.76
N ASP A 91 -6.60 14.39 1.37
CA ASP A 91 -6.78 13.10 0.71
C ASP A 91 -7.34 12.06 1.70
N ALA A 92 -6.82 12.04 2.93
CA ALA A 92 -7.32 11.17 3.99
C ALA A 92 -8.80 11.39 4.31
N GLN A 93 -9.27 12.64 4.30
CA GLN A 93 -10.69 12.94 4.48
C GLN A 93 -11.54 12.40 3.32
N ALA A 94 -11.08 12.55 2.08
CA ALA A 94 -11.77 12.00 0.91
C ALA A 94 -11.90 10.47 0.98
N ILE A 95 -10.83 9.76 1.38
CA ILE A 95 -10.89 8.30 1.59
C ILE A 95 -11.79 7.94 2.78
N GLY A 96 -11.73 8.72 3.86
CA GLY A 96 -12.64 8.59 4.99
C GLY A 96 -14.12 8.70 4.59
N GLU A 97 -14.46 9.60 3.66
CA GLU A 97 -15.80 9.70 3.09
C GLU A 97 -16.19 8.46 2.29
N GLN A 98 -15.28 7.89 1.47
CA GLN A 98 -15.54 6.64 0.75
C GLN A 98 -15.82 5.47 1.69
N ILE A 99 -15.05 5.35 2.79
CA ILE A 99 -15.28 4.30 3.80
C ILE A 99 -16.65 4.47 4.46
N ARG A 100 -17.00 5.70 4.86
CA ARG A 100 -18.30 6.00 5.49
C ARG A 100 -19.47 5.80 4.51
N ALA A 101 -19.29 6.14 3.23
CA ALA A 101 -20.28 5.92 2.18
C ALA A 101 -20.57 4.43 1.94
N ALA A 102 -19.61 3.54 2.22
CA ALA A 102 -19.81 2.10 2.24
C ALA A 102 -20.54 1.58 3.50
N GLY A 103 -20.94 2.47 4.42
CA GLY A 103 -21.64 2.14 5.65
C GLY A 103 -20.73 1.58 6.76
N ARG A 104 -19.43 1.85 6.67
CA ARG A 104 -18.41 1.36 7.62
C ARG A 104 -17.80 2.50 8.44
N SER A 105 -17.20 2.15 9.57
CA SER A 105 -16.49 3.12 10.41
C SER A 105 -15.13 3.47 9.81
N ALA A 106 -14.84 4.76 9.74
CA ALA A 106 -13.56 5.32 9.28
C ALA A 106 -12.84 6.02 10.43
N LEU A 107 -11.65 5.54 10.79
CA LEU A 107 -10.77 6.18 11.77
C LEU A 107 -9.56 6.80 11.07
N LEU A 108 -9.39 8.10 11.21
CA LEU A 108 -8.29 8.85 10.59
C LEU A 108 -7.20 9.12 11.64
N LEU A 109 -5.96 8.70 11.36
CA LEU A 109 -4.82 8.72 12.28
C LEU A 109 -3.63 9.48 11.65
N PRO A 110 -3.63 10.82 11.70
CA PRO A 110 -2.49 11.60 11.21
C PRO A 110 -1.29 11.47 12.17
N GLY A 111 -0.12 11.15 11.63
CA GLY A 111 1.15 11.14 12.38
C GLY A 111 2.25 10.35 11.69
N ASP A 112 3.47 10.48 12.22
CA ASP A 112 4.67 9.92 11.60
C ASP A 112 5.02 8.53 12.14
N LEU A 113 5.04 7.53 11.26
CA LEU A 113 5.40 6.16 11.60
C LEU A 113 6.89 5.92 11.81
N ALA A 114 7.75 6.88 11.44
CA ALA A 114 9.14 6.91 11.85
C ALA A 114 9.30 7.15 13.37
N GLU A 115 8.23 7.58 14.04
CA GLU A 115 8.15 7.69 15.49
C GLU A 115 7.55 6.42 16.13
N LYS A 116 8.41 5.66 16.82
CA LYS A 116 8.02 4.41 17.50
C LYS A 116 6.80 4.54 18.41
N ALA A 117 6.69 5.67 19.12
CA ALA A 117 5.58 5.91 20.04
C ALA A 117 4.25 6.01 19.26
N PHE A 118 4.25 6.72 18.14
CA PHE A 118 3.08 6.87 17.29
C PHE A 118 2.67 5.55 16.63
N ALA A 119 3.63 4.73 16.16
CA ALA A 119 3.33 3.39 15.64
C ALA A 119 2.56 2.51 16.65
N ALA A 120 2.89 2.60 17.95
CA ALA A 120 2.15 1.89 19.00
C ALA A 120 0.79 2.54 19.30
N GLU A 121 0.71 3.87 19.25
CA GLU A 121 -0.53 4.62 19.41
C GLU A 121 -1.55 4.31 18.31
N ALA A 122 -1.13 4.24 17.05
CA ALA A 122 -2.01 3.94 15.93
C ALA A 122 -2.75 2.60 16.11
N VAL A 123 -2.03 1.57 16.57
CA VAL A 123 -2.61 0.26 16.90
C VAL A 123 -3.58 0.38 18.07
N SER A 124 -3.18 1.04 19.16
CA SER A 124 -4.03 1.13 20.37
C SER A 124 -5.32 1.91 20.11
N ARG A 125 -5.26 3.01 19.35
CA ARG A 125 -6.43 3.79 18.93
C ARG A 125 -7.35 2.98 18.02
N THR A 126 -6.80 2.23 17.06
CA THR A 126 -7.60 1.35 16.20
C THR A 126 -8.35 0.29 17.01
N VAL A 127 -7.65 -0.38 17.94
CA VAL A 127 -8.26 -1.39 18.81
C VAL A 127 -9.34 -0.77 19.71
N ALA A 128 -9.11 0.42 20.24
CA ALA A 128 -10.09 1.12 21.07
C ALA A 128 -11.35 1.51 20.30
N GLU A 129 -11.20 2.03 19.07
CA GLU A 129 -12.32 2.48 18.24
C GLU A 129 -13.16 1.31 17.72
N PHE A 130 -12.52 0.28 17.17
CA PHE A 130 -13.25 -0.84 16.55
C PHE A 130 -13.49 -2.02 17.50
N GLY A 131 -12.96 -1.96 18.74
CA GLY A 131 -12.99 -3.06 19.69
C GLY A 131 -12.20 -4.29 19.23
N GLY A 132 -11.14 -4.09 18.44
CA GLY A 132 -10.26 -5.16 17.94
C GLY A 132 -9.50 -4.79 16.67
N LEU A 133 -8.61 -5.68 16.24
CA LEU A 133 -7.83 -5.56 15.01
C LEU A 133 -7.59 -6.96 14.45
N ASP A 134 -7.88 -7.18 13.16
CA ASP A 134 -7.67 -8.49 12.52
C ASP A 134 -7.12 -8.42 11.08
N ILE A 135 -6.95 -7.22 10.53
CA ILE A 135 -6.20 -6.96 9.30
C ILE A 135 -5.20 -5.84 9.58
N LEU A 136 -3.90 -6.12 9.42
CA LEU A 136 -2.86 -5.09 9.40
C LEU A 136 -2.28 -4.98 8.00
N VAL A 137 -2.28 -3.79 7.42
CA VAL A 137 -1.61 -3.50 6.16
C VAL A 137 -0.48 -2.50 6.40
N ASN A 138 0.77 -2.97 6.33
CA ASN A 138 1.95 -2.11 6.34
C ASN A 138 2.22 -1.67 4.88
N ASN A 139 1.65 -0.52 4.50
CA ASN A 139 1.73 -0.01 3.13
C ASN A 139 2.50 1.30 2.99
N ALA A 140 2.47 2.19 3.99
CA ALA A 140 3.23 3.44 4.00
C ALA A 140 4.71 3.19 3.65
N GLY A 141 5.29 4.08 2.85
CA GLY A 141 6.68 3.98 2.47
C GLY A 141 7.24 5.29 1.94
N LYS A 142 8.54 5.48 2.16
CA LYS A 142 9.35 6.55 1.59
C LYS A 142 10.17 6.01 0.42
N GLN A 143 10.25 6.80 -0.65
CA GLN A 143 11.08 6.53 -1.82
C GLN A 143 11.60 7.86 -2.36
N VAL A 144 12.93 8.02 -2.38
CA VAL A 144 13.58 9.19 -2.97
C VAL A 144 14.70 8.68 -3.86
N PHE A 145 14.70 9.05 -5.15
CA PHE A 145 15.76 8.60 -6.05
C PHE A 145 17.09 9.28 -5.74
N CYS A 146 18.18 8.55 -5.93
CA CYS A 146 19.54 9.07 -5.88
C CYS A 146 20.39 8.28 -6.87
N THR A 147 21.02 8.97 -7.82
CA THR A 147 21.75 8.33 -8.94
C THR A 147 23.17 7.90 -8.59
N ASP A 148 23.71 8.37 -7.46
CA ASP A 148 25.05 8.01 -6.97
C ASP A 148 25.01 7.73 -5.47
N LEU A 149 25.37 6.50 -5.08
CA LEU A 149 25.41 6.10 -3.67
C LEU A 149 26.37 6.96 -2.84
N ALA A 150 27.44 7.50 -3.44
CA ALA A 150 28.37 8.37 -2.73
C ALA A 150 27.74 9.72 -2.33
N GLU A 151 26.67 10.13 -3.00
CA GLU A 151 25.94 11.38 -2.77
C GLU A 151 24.64 11.16 -1.98
N LEU A 152 24.29 9.91 -1.66
CA LEU A 152 23.11 9.58 -0.86
C LEU A 152 23.29 10.12 0.58
N PRO A 153 22.47 11.06 1.05
CA PRO A 153 22.59 11.57 2.41
C PRO A 153 22.30 10.47 3.45
N ASP A 154 23.08 10.43 4.53
CA ASP A 154 22.86 9.49 5.63
C ASP A 154 21.44 9.64 6.22
N GLU A 155 20.92 10.86 6.27
CA GLU A 155 19.57 11.17 6.73
C GLU A 155 18.50 10.57 5.83
N GLN A 156 18.72 10.54 4.51
CA GLN A 156 17.81 9.90 3.57
C GLN A 156 17.81 8.39 3.82
N PHE A 157 18.99 7.77 3.90
CA PHE A 157 19.09 6.33 4.15
C PHE A 157 18.39 5.93 5.47
N ASP A 158 18.67 6.65 6.56
CA ASP A 158 18.04 6.40 7.86
C ASP A 158 16.53 6.58 7.82
N LEU A 159 16.03 7.66 7.19
CA LEU A 159 14.60 7.91 7.11
C LEU A 159 13.86 6.89 6.23
N THR A 160 14.45 6.48 5.10
CA THR A 160 13.92 5.41 4.25
C THR A 160 13.84 4.09 5.04
N MET A 161 14.90 3.74 5.78
CA MET A 161 14.91 2.54 6.62
C MET A 161 13.89 2.62 7.77
N LYS A 162 13.80 3.76 8.46
CA LYS A 162 12.85 3.97 9.56
C LYS A 162 11.42 3.83 9.09
N THR A 163 11.07 4.50 8.00
CA THR A 163 9.72 4.50 7.44
C THR A 163 9.33 3.12 6.90
N ASN A 164 10.22 2.44 6.18
CA ASN A 164 9.84 1.23 5.44
C ASN A 164 10.02 -0.05 6.27
N VAL A 165 11.03 -0.10 7.16
CA VAL A 165 11.41 -1.30 7.91
C VAL A 165 11.08 -1.18 9.40
N TYR A 166 11.53 -0.11 10.07
CA TYR A 166 11.33 0.03 11.50
C TYR A 166 9.85 0.23 11.85
N ALA A 167 9.14 1.08 11.11
CA ALA A 167 7.71 1.28 11.27
C ALA A 167 6.93 -0.03 11.13
N MET A 168 7.17 -0.79 10.04
CA MET A 168 6.56 -2.12 9.83
C MET A 168 6.82 -3.03 11.03
N PHE A 169 8.06 -3.08 11.53
CA PHE A 169 8.41 -3.86 12.71
C PHE A 169 7.66 -3.39 13.98
N TRP A 170 7.61 -2.08 14.26
CA TRP A 170 6.95 -1.53 15.44
C TRP A 170 5.44 -1.73 15.40
N LEU A 171 4.79 -1.41 14.28
CA LEU A 171 3.37 -1.63 14.05
C LEU A 171 3.00 -3.10 14.21
N THR A 172 3.72 -3.98 13.52
CA THR A 172 3.48 -5.43 13.60
C THR A 172 3.63 -5.91 15.03
N LYS A 173 4.73 -5.55 15.71
CA LYS A 173 4.97 -5.95 17.11
C LYS A 173 3.87 -5.45 18.05
N ALA A 174 3.39 -4.22 17.87
CA ALA A 174 2.31 -3.65 18.66
C ALA A 174 0.95 -4.30 18.36
N ALA A 175 0.70 -4.73 17.13
CA ALA A 175 -0.53 -5.39 16.71
C ALA A 175 -0.64 -6.84 17.21
N LEU A 176 0.47 -7.59 17.30
CA LEU A 176 0.47 -9.02 17.62
C LEU A 176 -0.37 -9.42 18.86
N PRO A 177 -0.38 -8.68 19.98
CA PRO A 177 -1.24 -9.01 21.13
C PRO A 177 -2.75 -8.94 20.85
N HIS A 178 -3.16 -8.27 19.78
CA HIS A 178 -4.56 -8.06 19.41
C HIS A 178 -5.03 -8.95 18.25
N LEU A 179 -4.10 -9.55 17.50
CA LEU A 179 -4.40 -10.47 16.41
C LEU A 179 -4.78 -11.85 16.94
N THR A 180 -5.84 -12.43 16.40
CA THR A 180 -6.37 -13.74 16.78
C THR A 180 -6.24 -14.74 15.62
N PRO A 181 -6.45 -16.06 15.83
CA PRO A 181 -6.52 -17.00 14.73
C PRO A 181 -7.54 -16.55 13.66
N GLY A 182 -7.12 -16.53 12.40
CA GLY A 182 -7.88 -15.95 11.28
C GLY A 182 -7.45 -14.54 10.89
N SER A 183 -6.69 -13.83 11.74
CA SER A 183 -6.12 -12.53 11.39
C SER A 183 -5.06 -12.62 10.29
N THR A 184 -4.77 -11.48 9.67
CA THR A 184 -3.78 -11.40 8.60
C THR A 184 -2.97 -10.11 8.65
N ILE A 185 -1.73 -10.21 8.20
CA ILE A 185 -0.81 -9.10 7.98
C ILE A 185 -0.44 -9.10 6.50
N ILE A 186 -0.55 -7.95 5.85
CA ILE A 186 -0.18 -7.75 4.45
C ILE A 186 0.87 -6.63 4.40
N ASN A 187 2.02 -6.89 3.79
CA ASN A 187 3.07 -5.89 3.65
C ASN A 187 3.21 -5.48 2.17
N THR A 188 3.27 -4.18 1.90
CA THR A 188 3.54 -3.67 0.54
C THR A 188 5.05 -3.66 0.30
N THR A 189 5.53 -4.63 -0.48
CA THR A 189 6.90 -4.61 -1.02
C THR A 189 6.91 -3.89 -2.37
N SER A 190 7.74 -4.30 -3.31
CA SER A 190 7.85 -3.74 -4.65
C SER A 190 8.55 -4.73 -5.58
N VAL A 191 8.34 -4.58 -6.89
CA VAL A 191 9.19 -5.19 -7.92
C VAL A 191 10.68 -4.84 -7.70
N GLN A 192 10.99 -3.70 -7.07
CA GLN A 192 12.34 -3.27 -6.71
C GLN A 192 13.07 -4.24 -5.76
N ALA A 193 12.34 -5.10 -5.03
CA ALA A 193 12.96 -6.16 -4.23
C ALA A 193 13.61 -7.28 -5.08
N TYR A 194 13.24 -7.37 -6.36
CA TYR A 194 13.64 -8.42 -7.29
C TYR A 194 14.38 -7.88 -8.51
N LEU A 195 13.96 -6.71 -8.99
CA LEU A 195 14.56 -5.96 -10.09
C LEU A 195 14.97 -4.58 -9.56
N PRO A 196 16.02 -4.50 -8.72
CA PRO A 196 16.45 -3.24 -8.12
C PRO A 196 16.98 -2.29 -9.21
N GLY A 197 16.46 -1.07 -9.22
CA GLY A 197 16.94 0.04 -10.03
C GLY A 197 18.16 0.71 -9.39
N GLU A 198 19.15 1.04 -10.21
CA GLU A 198 20.41 1.65 -9.75
C GLU A 198 20.22 2.96 -8.98
N GLN A 199 19.15 3.69 -9.25
CA GLN A 199 18.83 4.98 -8.63
C GLN A 199 18.04 4.87 -7.30
N LEU A 200 17.82 3.66 -6.78
CA LEU A 200 16.93 3.39 -5.64
C LEU A 200 17.56 2.41 -4.64
N VAL A 201 18.86 2.55 -4.36
CA VAL A 201 19.62 1.58 -3.54
C VAL A 201 19.04 1.40 -2.13
N ASP A 202 18.74 2.49 -1.42
CA ASP A 202 18.13 2.46 -0.08
C ASP A 202 16.72 1.87 -0.13
N TYR A 203 15.86 2.38 -1.02
CA TYR A 203 14.49 1.90 -1.20
C TYR A 203 14.42 0.40 -1.54
N ALA A 204 15.16 -0.05 -2.55
CA ALA A 204 15.19 -1.45 -2.98
C ALA A 204 15.67 -2.37 -1.85
N THR A 205 16.66 -1.92 -1.06
CA THR A 205 17.12 -2.62 0.14
C THR A 205 15.96 -2.79 1.14
N THR A 206 15.17 -1.75 1.39
CA THR A 206 14.02 -1.86 2.31
C THR A 206 12.96 -2.84 1.80
N LYS A 207 12.70 -2.87 0.49
CA LYS A 207 11.69 -3.75 -0.12
C LYS A 207 12.12 -5.21 -0.10
N ALA A 208 13.42 -5.48 -0.31
CA ALA A 208 13.99 -6.81 -0.07
C ALA A 208 13.88 -7.23 1.40
N ALA A 209 14.14 -6.32 2.35
CA ALA A 209 13.98 -6.58 3.78
C ALA A 209 12.53 -6.88 4.16
N ILE A 210 11.56 -6.16 3.60
CA ILE A 210 10.12 -6.42 3.79
C ILE A 210 9.74 -7.82 3.33
N ASN A 211 10.26 -8.29 2.19
CA ASN A 211 10.02 -9.66 1.70
C ASN A 211 10.58 -10.71 2.65
N ALA A 212 11.83 -10.55 3.09
CA ALA A 212 12.45 -11.47 4.03
C ALA A 212 11.71 -11.49 5.38
N PHE A 213 11.34 -10.32 5.90
CA PHE A 213 10.55 -10.17 7.13
C PHE A 213 9.21 -10.88 7.03
N THR A 214 8.49 -10.69 5.92
CA THR A 214 7.20 -11.33 5.64
C THR A 214 7.32 -12.85 5.71
N LYS A 215 8.29 -13.43 4.99
CA LYS A 215 8.51 -14.89 4.92
C LYS A 215 8.90 -15.49 6.27
N ALA A 216 9.77 -14.82 7.01
CA ALA A 216 10.21 -15.28 8.33
C ALA A 216 9.05 -15.20 9.35
N LEU A 217 8.33 -14.09 9.38
CA LEU A 217 7.21 -13.89 10.31
C LEU A 217 6.04 -14.83 10.00
N ALA A 218 5.77 -15.09 8.72
CA ALA A 218 4.75 -16.05 8.29
C ALA A 218 4.97 -17.44 8.91
N GLN A 219 6.21 -17.95 8.88
CA GLN A 219 6.55 -19.23 9.50
C GLN A 219 6.33 -19.21 11.02
N GLN A 220 6.66 -18.09 11.68
CA GLN A 220 6.47 -17.94 13.12
C GLN A 220 4.99 -17.89 13.53
N LEU A 221 4.14 -17.28 12.70
CA LEU A 221 2.74 -17.00 13.03
C LEU A 221 1.75 -18.02 12.46
N ALA A 222 2.14 -18.81 11.46
CA ALA A 222 1.28 -19.83 10.86
C ALA A 222 0.72 -20.84 11.90
N PRO A 223 1.51 -21.38 12.85
CA PRO A 223 0.98 -22.26 13.89
C PRO A 223 -0.03 -21.58 14.84
N LYS A 224 -0.06 -20.24 14.87
CA LYS A 224 -1.02 -19.44 15.64
C LYS A 224 -2.27 -19.08 14.82
N GLY A 225 -2.36 -19.53 13.57
CA GLY A 225 -3.48 -19.25 12.67
C GLY A 225 -3.48 -17.82 12.12
N ILE A 226 -2.35 -17.11 12.14
CA ILE A 226 -2.22 -15.75 11.59
C ILE A 226 -1.40 -15.83 10.30
N ARG A 227 -1.94 -15.31 9.21
CA ARG A 227 -1.28 -15.32 7.89
C ARG A 227 -0.51 -14.03 7.67
N VAL A 228 0.71 -14.13 7.15
CA VAL A 228 1.54 -12.97 6.78
C VAL A 228 1.94 -13.13 5.32
N ASN A 229 1.58 -12.17 4.48
CA ASN A 229 1.87 -12.17 3.05
C ASN A 229 2.32 -10.78 2.60
N ALA A 230 2.83 -10.68 1.38
CA ALA A 230 3.19 -9.41 0.76
C ALA A 230 2.52 -9.24 -0.60
N VAL A 231 2.35 -7.98 -1.00
CA VAL A 231 2.00 -7.58 -2.36
C VAL A 231 3.21 -6.87 -2.95
N ALA A 232 3.59 -7.23 -4.19
CA ALA A 232 4.68 -6.60 -4.95
C ALA A 232 4.14 -5.85 -6.16
N PRO A 233 3.84 -4.55 -6.01
CA PRO A 233 3.46 -3.71 -7.13
C PRO A 233 4.61 -3.54 -8.14
N GLY A 234 4.25 -3.38 -9.41
CA GLY A 234 5.12 -2.81 -10.44
C GLY A 234 5.05 -1.28 -10.45
N PRO A 235 5.16 -0.62 -11.63
CA PRO A 235 4.96 0.82 -11.73
C PRO A 235 3.46 1.15 -11.63
N ILE A 236 3.06 1.68 -10.47
CA ILE A 236 1.69 2.14 -10.18
C ILE A 236 1.70 3.66 -10.08
N TRP A 237 0.72 4.30 -10.71
CA TRP A 237 0.58 5.75 -10.65
C TRP A 237 0.07 6.19 -9.27
N THR A 238 0.93 6.86 -8.50
CA THR A 238 0.68 7.33 -7.13
C THR A 238 1.48 8.60 -6.87
N PRO A 239 1.17 9.40 -5.83
CA PRO A 239 1.90 10.63 -5.51
C PRO A 239 3.38 10.41 -5.23
N LEU A 240 3.72 9.22 -4.72
CA LEU A 240 5.10 8.79 -4.46
C LEU A 240 6.02 8.92 -5.69
N GLN A 241 5.50 8.78 -6.91
CA GLN A 241 6.34 8.83 -8.11
C GLN A 241 6.80 10.25 -8.45
N PRO A 242 5.91 11.25 -8.61
CA PRO A 242 6.32 12.64 -8.82
C PRO A 242 6.87 13.33 -7.56
N SER A 243 6.66 12.79 -6.35
CA SER A 243 7.22 13.33 -5.10
C SER A 243 8.64 12.82 -4.81
N SER A 244 9.52 12.90 -5.81
CA SER A 244 10.92 12.43 -5.76
C SER A 244 11.14 10.92 -5.82
N GLY A 245 10.09 10.10 -6.03
CA GLY A 245 10.27 8.66 -6.25
C GLY A 245 10.91 8.33 -7.60
N GLN A 246 10.69 9.16 -8.62
CA GLN A 246 11.32 9.07 -9.94
C GLN A 246 11.99 10.40 -10.32
N PRO A 247 13.07 10.35 -11.12
CA PRO A 247 13.54 11.53 -11.84
C PRO A 247 12.42 12.11 -12.71
N PRO A 248 12.23 13.44 -12.74
CA PRO A 248 11.17 14.08 -13.51
C PRO A 248 11.12 13.63 -14.97
N GLU A 249 12.28 13.52 -15.62
CA GLU A 249 12.43 13.13 -17.02
C GLU A 249 11.94 11.70 -17.32
N LYS A 250 11.72 10.88 -16.29
CA LYS A 250 11.16 9.53 -16.41
C LYS A 250 9.64 9.48 -16.21
N LEU A 251 9.02 10.55 -15.72
CA LEU A 251 7.58 10.60 -15.45
C LEU A 251 6.73 10.45 -16.73
N PRO A 252 7.03 11.13 -17.86
CA PRO A 252 6.17 11.06 -19.05
C PRO A 252 6.01 9.66 -19.66
N ASP A 253 6.99 8.78 -19.45
CA ASP A 253 7.03 7.40 -19.95
C ASP A 253 6.80 6.36 -18.82
N PHE A 254 6.35 6.79 -17.65
CA PHE A 254 6.22 5.93 -16.48
C PHE A 254 5.30 4.72 -16.74
N GLY A 255 5.87 3.52 -16.62
CA GLY A 255 5.15 2.25 -16.79
C GLY A 255 5.07 1.73 -18.24
N ALA A 256 5.51 2.51 -19.23
CA ALA A 256 5.52 2.11 -20.64
C ALA A 256 6.42 0.89 -20.92
N GLN A 257 7.42 0.64 -20.06
CA GLN A 257 8.34 -0.49 -20.14
C GLN A 257 7.75 -1.84 -19.71
N THR A 258 6.57 -1.84 -19.08
CA THR A 258 5.90 -3.09 -18.69
C THR A 258 5.42 -3.86 -19.93
N PRO A 259 5.30 -5.19 -19.88
CA PRO A 259 4.72 -5.95 -20.99
C PRO A 259 3.30 -5.53 -21.38
N ILE A 260 2.49 -5.03 -20.43
CA ILE A 260 1.17 -4.45 -20.71
C ILE A 260 1.23 -3.04 -21.34
N GLY A 261 2.38 -2.36 -21.26
CA GLY A 261 2.65 -1.10 -21.95
C GLY A 261 2.04 0.15 -21.30
N ARG A 262 1.71 0.09 -20.01
CA ARG A 262 1.21 1.23 -19.22
C ARG A 262 1.51 1.06 -17.72
N ALA A 263 1.49 2.17 -16.98
CA ALA A 263 1.41 2.11 -15.52
C ALA A 263 0.09 1.47 -15.08
N GLY A 264 0.14 0.76 -13.95
CA GLY A 264 -1.08 0.32 -13.27
C GLY A 264 -1.73 1.48 -12.51
N GLN A 265 -3.03 1.39 -12.30
CA GLN A 265 -3.75 2.28 -11.39
C GLN A 265 -3.91 1.62 -10.00
N PRO A 266 -3.97 2.40 -8.91
CA PRO A 266 -4.17 1.84 -7.57
C PRO A 266 -5.38 0.91 -7.44
N ALA A 267 -6.48 1.19 -8.15
CA ALA A 267 -7.66 0.34 -8.23
C ALA A 267 -7.35 -1.12 -8.62
N GLU A 268 -6.32 -1.34 -9.44
CA GLU A 268 -5.91 -2.67 -9.91
C GLU A 268 -5.19 -3.50 -8.82
N LEU A 269 -4.74 -2.85 -7.74
CA LEU A 269 -4.10 -3.51 -6.61
C LEU A 269 -5.11 -4.00 -5.58
N ALA A 270 -6.23 -3.30 -5.43
CA ALA A 270 -7.21 -3.55 -4.38
C ALA A 270 -7.70 -5.03 -4.31
N PRO A 271 -8.01 -5.72 -5.44
CA PRO A 271 -8.41 -7.13 -5.39
C PRO A 271 -7.37 -8.06 -4.75
N ALA A 272 -6.07 -7.79 -4.91
CA ALA A 272 -4.99 -8.56 -4.31
C ALA A 272 -4.99 -8.44 -2.78
N TYR A 273 -5.17 -7.21 -2.27
CA TYR A 273 -5.28 -6.99 -0.82
C TYR A 273 -6.52 -7.66 -0.24
N VAL A 274 -7.68 -7.59 -0.92
CA VAL A 274 -8.89 -8.27 -0.44
C VAL A 274 -8.73 -9.78 -0.45
N PHE A 275 -8.16 -10.36 -1.52
CA PHE A 275 -7.87 -11.80 -1.58
C PHE A 275 -7.02 -12.22 -0.38
N LEU A 276 -5.89 -11.54 -0.16
CA LEU A 276 -4.98 -11.84 0.95
C LEU A 276 -5.59 -11.57 2.32
N ALA A 277 -6.51 -10.61 2.46
CA ALA A 277 -7.19 -10.32 3.72
C ALA A 277 -8.29 -11.33 4.05
N SER A 278 -8.97 -11.86 3.03
CA SER A 278 -10.15 -12.71 3.19
C SER A 278 -9.79 -14.17 3.57
N PRO A 279 -10.75 -14.96 4.09
CA PRO A 279 -10.55 -16.37 4.38
C PRO A 279 -10.30 -17.26 3.13
N GLU A 280 -10.58 -16.75 1.93
CA GLU A 280 -10.41 -17.53 0.69
C GLU A 280 -8.93 -17.85 0.38
N SER A 281 -8.01 -17.08 0.95
CA SER A 281 -6.56 -17.29 0.89
C SER A 281 -6.00 -18.07 2.10
N SER A 282 -6.79 -18.98 2.68
CA SER A 282 -6.45 -19.71 3.92
C SER A 282 -5.16 -20.52 3.85
N TYR A 283 -4.72 -20.93 2.65
CA TYR A 283 -3.48 -21.68 2.43
C TYR A 283 -2.36 -20.84 1.77
N VAL A 284 -2.55 -19.52 1.68
CA VAL A 284 -1.54 -18.58 1.17
C VAL A 284 -0.86 -17.92 2.37
N ILE A 285 0.38 -18.33 2.64
CA ILE A 285 1.15 -17.93 3.83
C ILE A 285 2.62 -17.75 3.45
N GLY A 286 3.18 -16.58 3.75
CA GLY A 286 4.57 -16.25 3.43
C GLY A 286 4.79 -15.92 1.96
N GLU A 287 3.72 -15.77 1.18
CA GLU A 287 3.81 -15.54 -0.26
C GLU A 287 3.92 -14.06 -0.59
N THR A 288 4.43 -13.79 -1.79
CA THR A 288 4.47 -12.45 -2.38
C THR A 288 3.67 -12.46 -3.67
N LEU A 289 2.54 -11.74 -3.68
CA LEU A 289 1.67 -11.63 -4.84
C LEU A 289 2.10 -10.44 -5.70
N SER A 290 2.63 -10.71 -6.89
CA SER A 290 3.04 -9.67 -7.84
C SER A 290 1.86 -9.09 -8.63
N VAL A 291 1.75 -7.76 -8.66
CA VAL A 291 0.78 -7.01 -9.46
C VAL A 291 1.54 -5.94 -10.25
N ASN A 292 2.13 -6.34 -11.37
CA ASN A 292 3.25 -5.60 -11.96
C ASN A 292 3.21 -5.46 -13.50
N GLY A 293 2.05 -5.68 -14.12
CA GLY A 293 1.90 -5.52 -15.58
C GLY A 293 2.67 -6.54 -16.43
N GLY A 294 3.06 -7.68 -15.85
CA GLY A 294 3.72 -8.78 -16.55
C GLY A 294 5.24 -8.81 -16.40
N MET A 295 5.82 -7.93 -15.58
CA MET A 295 7.26 -7.95 -15.32
C MET A 295 7.68 -9.27 -14.66
N PRO A 296 8.74 -9.96 -15.15
CA PRO A 296 9.19 -11.20 -14.52
C PRO A 296 9.74 -10.96 -13.11
N THR A 297 9.21 -11.68 -12.11
CA THR A 297 9.76 -11.71 -10.74
C THR A 297 9.98 -13.16 -10.30
N PRO A 298 11.01 -13.47 -9.50
CA PRO A 298 11.26 -14.78 -8.91
C PRO A 298 10.13 -15.29 -7.99
#